data_AF-A0A7K2W5S6-F1
#
_entry.id   AF-A0A7K2W5S6-F1
#
_cell.length_a   1.000
_cell.length_b   1.000
_cell.length_c   1.000
_cell.angle_alpha   90.00
_cell.angle_beta   90.00
_cell.angle_gamma   90.00
#
_symmetry.space_group_name_H-M   'P 1'
#
loop_
_entity.id
_entity.type
_entity.pdbx_description
1 polymer ?
#
loop_
_entity_poly.entity_id
_entity_poly.type
_entity_poly.pdbx_seq_one_letter_code
_entity_poly.pdbx_strand_id
1 'polypeptide(L)'
;ARPAEPVAAPAAPAAEVVESVGAVLAEGGAPGSLAPRVAAALGEGADARLREDPWQLLRITGVRPDQADGFARALLGPQCGPDDERRARATTVWLLEQAALAGHTALEVPAVEAALAQHSVPDPDAAVRSTIAEGEVLVFQDALEPSAPGSEEDEEESRPVRVLIGLERYALAEESLADGLARLIGSVPKEGGPAEDWERAARSLPGSGGELIRAVAAHGLVLHTGGQAARAETAALASGARG
;
A
#
# COMPACT_ATOMS: atom_id res chain seq x y z
N ALA A 1 -23.79 16.78 2.22
CA ALA A 1 -22.36 16.44 2.37
C ALA A 1 -21.54 17.70 2.12
N ARG A 2 -20.67 18.07 3.07
CA ARG A 2 -19.71 19.18 2.88
C ARG A 2 -18.66 18.69 1.87
N PRO A 3 -18.31 19.46 0.83
CA PRO A 3 -17.28 19.03 -0.12
C PRO A 3 -15.96 18.83 0.63
N ALA A 4 -15.27 17.72 0.35
CA ALA A 4 -13.94 17.47 0.90
C ALA A 4 -13.01 18.61 0.51
N GLU A 5 -12.34 19.21 1.50
CA GLU A 5 -11.36 20.25 1.24
C GLU A 5 -10.22 19.67 0.38
N PRO A 6 -9.78 20.39 -0.67
CA PRO A 6 -8.67 19.94 -1.49
C PRO A 6 -7.42 19.80 -0.61
N VAL A 7 -6.81 18.61 -0.63
CA VAL A 7 -5.54 18.35 0.04
C VAL A 7 -4.51 19.31 -0.55
N ALA A 8 -3.99 20.22 0.28
CA ALA A 8 -2.95 21.16 -0.13
C ALA A 8 -1.72 20.37 -0.59
N ALA A 9 -1.15 20.76 -1.73
CA ALA A 9 0.11 20.18 -2.20
C ALA A 9 1.20 20.40 -1.13
N PRO A 10 2.07 19.41 -0.89
CA PRO A 10 3.15 19.56 0.07
C PRO A 10 4.03 20.76 -0.32
N ALA A 11 4.34 21.61 0.65
CA ALA A 11 5.22 22.76 0.44
C ALA A 11 6.62 22.27 0.02
N ALA A 12 7.28 23.04 -0.86
CA ALA A 12 8.66 22.77 -1.23
C ALA A 12 9.58 22.88 0.02
N PRO A 13 10.62 22.04 0.13
CA PRO A 13 11.55 22.11 1.26
C PRO A 13 12.29 23.45 1.29
N ALA A 14 12.61 23.92 2.49
CA ALA A 14 13.39 25.15 2.68
C ALA A 14 14.79 25.03 2.04
N ALA A 15 15.29 26.13 1.48
CA ALA A 15 16.53 26.14 0.70
C ALA A 15 17.73 25.71 1.56
N GLU A 16 17.73 26.08 2.84
CA GLU A 16 18.75 25.75 3.82
C GLU A 16 18.82 24.24 4.10
N VAL A 17 17.66 23.56 4.11
CA VAL A 17 17.59 22.10 4.27
C VAL A 17 18.17 21.41 3.05
N VAL A 18 17.83 21.90 1.84
CA VAL A 18 18.36 21.35 0.59
C VAL A 18 19.88 21.52 0.52
N GLU A 19 20.40 22.68 0.92
CA GLU A 19 21.85 22.94 0.97
C GLU A 19 22.56 22.02 1.96
N SER A 20 22.02 21.88 3.18
CA SER A 20 22.59 21.02 4.22
C SER A 20 22.62 19.55 3.79
N VAL A 21 21.54 19.06 3.19
CA VAL A 21 21.49 17.71 2.60
C VAL A 21 22.49 17.58 1.46
N GLY A 22 22.61 18.59 0.59
CA GLY A 22 23.58 18.61 -0.51
C GLY A 22 25.02 18.45 -0.02
N ALA A 23 25.37 19.06 1.11
CA ALA A 23 26.68 18.89 1.73
C ALA A 23 26.93 17.45 2.20
N VAL A 24 25.94 16.81 2.84
CA VAL A 24 26.05 15.39 3.26
C VAL A 24 26.17 14.45 2.06
N LEU A 25 25.38 14.70 1.01
CA LEU A 25 25.45 13.92 -0.21
C LEU A 25 26.83 14.02 -0.85
N ALA A 26 27.42 15.22 -0.91
CA ALA A 26 28.76 15.42 -1.42
C ALA A 26 29.83 14.71 -0.57
N GLU A 27 29.70 14.78 0.76
CA GLU A 27 30.57 14.06 1.72
C GLU A 27 30.53 12.55 1.48
N GLY A 28 29.34 11.98 1.29
CA GLY A 28 29.16 10.55 1.01
C GLY A 28 29.32 10.15 -0.47
N GLY A 29 29.74 11.06 -1.35
CA GLY A 29 29.96 10.79 -2.78
C GLY A 29 28.69 10.55 -3.61
N ALA A 30 27.52 10.94 -3.10
CA ALA A 30 26.25 10.87 -3.80
C ALA A 30 25.97 12.13 -4.65
N PRO A 31 25.17 12.03 -5.74
CA PRO A 31 24.86 13.18 -6.58
C PRO A 31 24.05 14.25 -5.84
N GLY A 32 24.55 15.50 -5.84
CA GLY A 32 23.84 16.64 -5.24
C GLY A 32 22.47 16.94 -5.86
N SER A 33 22.20 16.45 -7.07
CA SER A 33 20.87 16.54 -7.72
C SER A 33 19.78 15.76 -6.97
N LEU A 34 20.14 14.87 -6.03
CA LEU A 34 19.21 14.19 -5.14
C LEU A 34 18.72 15.07 -3.99
N ALA A 35 19.44 16.15 -3.65
CA ALA A 35 19.21 16.92 -2.44
C ALA A 35 17.75 17.42 -2.27
N PRO A 36 17.08 17.98 -3.30
CA PRO A 36 15.69 18.42 -3.15
C PRO A 36 14.73 17.26 -2.86
N ARG A 37 14.95 16.09 -3.48
CA ARG A 37 14.11 14.90 -3.27
C ARG A 37 14.32 14.31 -1.89
N VAL A 38 15.57 14.27 -1.44
CA VAL A 38 15.93 13.82 -0.08
C VAL A 38 15.34 14.75 0.98
N ALA A 39 15.51 16.05 0.83
CA ALA A 39 14.94 17.04 1.74
C ALA A 39 13.42 16.95 1.81
N ALA A 40 12.75 16.77 0.66
CA ALA A 40 11.30 16.58 0.63
C ALA A 40 10.84 15.26 1.29
N ALA A 41 11.61 14.18 1.16
CA ALA A 41 11.24 12.88 1.70
C ALA A 41 11.53 12.73 3.21
N LEU A 42 12.65 13.29 3.69
CA LEU A 42 13.09 13.14 5.09
C LEU A 42 12.68 14.33 5.99
N GLY A 43 12.31 15.46 5.38
CA GLY A 43 11.85 16.65 6.08
C GLY A 43 12.97 17.46 6.74
N GLU A 44 12.61 18.22 7.78
CA GLU A 44 13.58 18.96 8.59
C GLU A 44 14.58 18.01 9.28
N GLY A 45 15.85 18.43 9.36
CA GLY A 45 16.92 17.59 9.93
C GLY A 45 17.34 16.41 9.07
N ALA A 46 16.97 16.38 7.79
CA ALA A 46 17.34 15.32 6.84
C ALA A 46 18.84 15.04 6.78
N ASP A 47 19.67 16.08 6.93
CA ASP A 47 21.13 15.98 6.95
C ASP A 47 21.65 15.21 8.19
N ALA A 48 21.10 15.51 9.37
CA ALA A 48 21.43 14.78 10.60
C ALA A 48 20.96 13.33 10.53
N ARG A 49 19.73 13.10 10.05
CA ARG A 49 19.17 11.75 9.85
C ARG A 49 20.01 10.92 8.87
N LEU A 50 20.53 11.51 7.80
CA LEU A 50 21.40 10.79 6.86
C LEU A 50 22.77 10.45 7.45
N ARG A 51 23.31 11.28 8.35
CA ARG A 51 24.56 10.95 9.04
C ARG A 51 24.36 9.84 10.07
N GLU A 52 23.21 9.85 10.75
CA GLU A 52 22.83 8.82 11.72
C GLU A 52 22.45 7.50 11.03
N ASP A 53 21.74 7.55 9.90
CA ASP A 53 21.37 6.38 9.11
C ASP A 53 21.50 6.69 7.61
N PRO A 54 22.68 6.39 7.02
CA PRO A 54 22.94 6.65 5.61
C PRO A 54 22.02 5.88 4.66
N TRP A 55 21.43 4.76 5.09
CA TRP A 55 20.56 3.95 4.25
C TRP A 55 19.15 4.53 4.10
N GLN A 56 18.79 5.59 4.85
CA GLN A 56 17.59 6.39 4.58
C GLN A 56 17.57 6.95 3.14
N LEU A 57 18.72 7.03 2.47
CA LEU A 57 18.82 7.36 1.05
C LEU A 57 18.02 6.40 0.13
N LEU A 58 17.77 5.16 0.56
CA LEU A 58 16.95 4.18 -0.17
C LEU A 58 15.46 4.56 -0.24
N ARG A 59 14.98 5.49 0.59
CA ARG A 59 13.62 6.04 0.48
C ARG A 59 13.42 6.86 -0.80
N ILE A 60 14.49 7.20 -1.52
CA ILE A 60 14.42 7.99 -2.74
C ILE A 60 14.28 7.09 -3.96
N THR A 61 13.19 7.26 -4.70
CA THR A 61 12.94 6.51 -5.93
C THR A 61 14.11 6.59 -6.91
N GLY A 62 14.60 5.43 -7.34
CA GLY A 62 15.71 5.26 -8.26
C GLY A 62 17.07 5.05 -7.60
N VAL A 63 17.20 5.20 -6.28
CA VAL A 63 18.40 4.79 -5.54
C VAL A 63 18.38 3.28 -5.34
N ARG A 64 19.52 2.63 -5.58
CA ARG A 64 19.71 1.18 -5.41
C ARG A 64 20.50 0.84 -4.14
N PRO A 65 20.35 -0.37 -3.57
CA PRO A 65 21.11 -0.83 -2.41
C PRO A 65 22.62 -0.61 -2.53
N ASP A 66 23.23 -0.94 -3.67
CA ASP A 66 24.68 -0.77 -3.87
C ASP A 66 25.14 0.70 -3.79
N GLN A 67 24.28 1.65 -4.22
CA GLN A 67 24.56 3.08 -4.14
C GLN A 67 24.47 3.58 -2.70
N ALA A 68 23.44 3.14 -1.96
CA ALA A 68 23.30 3.45 -0.55
C ALA A 68 24.43 2.85 0.29
N ASP A 69 24.85 1.61 -0.01
CA ASP A 69 26.00 0.97 0.62
C ASP A 69 27.31 1.73 0.34
N GLY A 70 27.48 2.27 -0.88
CA GLY A 70 28.60 3.15 -1.21
C GLY A 70 28.60 4.44 -0.40
N PHE A 71 27.44 5.08 -0.29
CA PHE A 71 27.22 6.29 0.50
C PHE A 71 27.48 6.05 2.00
N ALA A 72 26.95 4.96 2.55
CA ALA A 72 27.16 4.55 3.93
C ALA A 72 28.63 4.30 4.25
N ARG A 73 29.36 3.58 3.36
CA ARG A 73 30.80 3.36 3.51
C ARG A 73 31.60 4.67 3.51
N ALA A 74 31.21 5.65 2.70
CA ALA A 74 31.88 6.93 2.66
C ALA A 74 31.69 7.74 3.97
N LEU A 75 30.50 7.68 4.56
CA LEU A 75 30.19 8.42 5.80
C LEU A 75 30.64 7.71 7.08
N LEU A 76 30.42 6.40 7.19
CA LEU A 76 30.68 5.61 8.40
C LEU A 76 32.06 4.94 8.40
N GLY A 77 32.72 4.87 7.24
CA GLY A 77 34.02 4.24 7.08
C GLY A 77 34.03 2.77 7.57
N PRO A 78 34.95 2.39 8.47
CA PRO A 78 35.12 0.99 8.91
C PRO A 78 33.95 0.46 9.75
N GLN A 79 33.04 1.32 10.21
CA GLN A 79 31.86 0.94 10.97
C GLN A 79 30.71 0.42 10.08
N CYS A 80 30.84 0.57 8.75
CA CYS A 80 29.86 0.07 7.79
C CYS A 80 30.05 -1.43 7.56
N GLY A 81 29.15 -2.25 8.11
CA GLY A 81 29.12 -3.70 7.92
C GLY A 81 27.86 -4.18 7.15
N PRO A 82 27.89 -5.36 6.51
CA PRO A 82 26.71 -5.96 5.89
C PRO A 82 25.65 -6.41 6.91
N ASP A 83 26.06 -6.58 8.16
CA ASP A 83 25.27 -6.95 9.35
C ASP A 83 24.64 -5.75 10.06
N ASP A 84 24.82 -4.53 9.55
CA ASP A 84 24.18 -3.33 10.11
C ASP A 84 22.65 -3.43 10.01
N GLU A 85 21.96 -3.36 11.15
CA GLU A 85 20.51 -3.48 11.18
C GLU A 85 19.81 -2.36 10.40
N ARG A 86 20.40 -1.16 10.33
CA ARG A 86 19.86 -0.04 9.55
C ARG A 86 19.83 -0.37 8.06
N ARG A 87 20.90 -1.00 7.56
CA ARG A 87 20.99 -1.50 6.18
C ARG A 87 19.90 -2.54 5.91
N ALA A 88 19.74 -3.50 6.81
CA ALA A 88 18.79 -4.58 6.66
C ALA A 88 17.36 -4.06 6.58
N ARG A 89 16.94 -3.19 7.53
CA ARG A 89 15.62 -2.56 7.52
C ARG A 89 15.36 -1.71 6.28
N ALA A 90 16.30 -0.85 5.92
CA ALA A 90 16.17 0.00 4.73
C ALA A 90 16.06 -0.83 3.44
N THR A 91 16.73 -1.97 3.36
CA THR A 91 16.61 -2.91 2.24
C THR A 91 15.24 -3.59 2.22
N THR A 92 14.70 -3.99 3.37
CA THR A 92 13.33 -4.54 3.48
C THR A 92 12.30 -3.54 2.96
N VAL A 93 12.36 -2.30 3.42
CA VAL A 93 11.45 -1.22 2.96
C VAL A 93 11.63 -1.00 1.45
N TRP A 94 12.87 -0.92 0.96
CA TRP A 94 13.16 -0.73 -0.47
C TRP A 94 12.59 -1.85 -1.35
N LEU A 95 12.64 -3.11 -0.90
CA LEU A 95 12.07 -4.25 -1.62
C LEU A 95 10.54 -4.12 -1.74
N LEU A 96 9.87 -3.72 -0.67
CA LEU A 96 8.43 -3.49 -0.68
C LEU A 96 8.06 -2.28 -1.56
N GLU A 97 8.89 -1.23 -1.59
CA GLU A 97 8.74 -0.11 -2.52
C GLU A 97 8.82 -0.57 -3.99
N GLN A 98 9.78 -1.45 -4.31
CA GLN A 98 9.87 -2.01 -5.66
C GLN A 98 8.66 -2.87 -6.01
N ALA A 99 8.14 -3.64 -5.06
CA ALA A 99 6.93 -4.44 -5.23
C ALA A 99 5.70 -3.55 -5.46
N ALA A 100 5.60 -2.42 -4.76
CA ALA A 100 4.55 -1.43 -4.95
C ALA A 100 4.55 -0.81 -6.35
N LEU A 101 5.73 -0.56 -6.93
CA LEU A 101 5.83 -0.12 -8.32
C LEU A 101 5.35 -1.18 -9.32
N ALA A 102 5.36 -2.46 -8.95
CA ALA A 102 4.80 -3.56 -9.72
C ALA A 102 3.31 -3.83 -9.43
N GLY A 103 2.69 -3.06 -8.53
CA GLY A 103 1.27 -3.19 -8.17
C GLY A 103 0.98 -4.06 -6.94
N HIS A 104 2.00 -4.51 -6.21
CA HIS A 104 1.81 -5.23 -4.94
C HIS A 104 1.68 -4.27 -3.76
N THR A 105 0.71 -4.51 -2.89
CA THR A 105 0.53 -3.72 -1.66
C THR A 105 1.05 -4.44 -0.41
N ALA A 106 1.16 -5.77 -0.48
CA ALA A 106 1.79 -6.62 0.52
C ALA A 106 2.50 -7.80 -0.16
N LEU A 107 3.48 -8.39 0.53
CA LEU A 107 4.21 -9.60 0.12
C LEU A 107 4.24 -10.64 1.23
N GLU A 108 4.38 -11.91 0.86
CA GLU A 108 4.59 -13.00 1.82
C GLU A 108 5.95 -12.87 2.50
N VAL A 109 6.01 -13.09 3.82
CA VAL A 109 7.26 -13.01 4.60
C VAL A 109 8.37 -13.87 3.98
N PRO A 110 8.14 -15.15 3.60
CA PRO A 110 9.18 -15.96 2.95
C PRO A 110 9.70 -15.37 1.62
N ALA A 111 8.86 -14.68 0.85
CA ALA A 111 9.28 -14.05 -0.40
C ALA A 111 10.18 -12.83 -0.13
N VAL A 112 9.87 -12.06 0.92
CA VAL A 112 10.71 -10.94 1.36
C VAL A 112 12.05 -11.45 1.89
N GLU A 113 12.04 -12.49 2.73
CA GLU A 113 13.26 -13.10 3.27
C GLU A 113 14.18 -13.63 2.16
N ALA A 114 13.60 -14.32 1.16
CA ALA A 114 14.35 -14.81 0.01
C ALA A 114 14.96 -13.67 -0.82
N ALA A 115 14.27 -12.54 -0.96
CA ALA A 115 14.79 -11.37 -1.65
C ALA A 115 15.89 -10.66 -0.83
N LEU A 116 15.74 -10.55 0.49
CA LEU A 116 16.76 -10.02 1.39
C LEU A 116 18.06 -10.85 1.35
N ALA A 117 17.94 -12.18 1.32
CA ALA A 117 19.09 -13.07 1.15
C ALA A 117 19.84 -12.81 -0.17
N GLN A 118 19.12 -12.52 -1.27
CA GLN A 118 19.74 -12.15 -2.55
C GLN A 118 20.50 -10.81 -2.48
N HIS A 119 20.12 -9.93 -1.55
CA HIS A 119 20.82 -8.67 -1.25
C HIS A 119 21.88 -8.80 -0.14
N SER A 120 22.30 -10.04 0.17
CA SER A 120 23.34 -10.34 1.15
C SER A 120 23.02 -9.82 2.56
N VAL A 121 21.74 -9.84 2.95
CA VAL A 121 21.33 -9.64 4.35
C VAL A 121 21.61 -10.94 5.12
N PRO A 122 22.45 -10.94 6.17
CA PRO A 122 22.87 -12.17 6.84
C PRO A 122 21.75 -12.93 7.56
N ASP A 123 20.80 -12.19 8.15
CA ASP A 123 19.63 -12.74 8.85
C ASP A 123 18.34 -12.05 8.34
N PRO A 124 17.73 -12.59 7.28
CA PRO A 124 16.51 -12.03 6.69
C PRO A 124 15.31 -12.01 7.65
N ASP A 125 15.15 -13.03 8.48
CA ASP A 125 14.05 -13.11 9.46
C ASP A 125 14.21 -12.01 10.52
N ALA A 126 15.41 -11.84 11.09
CA ALA A 126 15.68 -10.77 12.04
C ALA A 126 15.48 -9.39 11.42
N ALA A 127 15.84 -9.21 10.14
CA ALA A 127 15.61 -7.96 9.42
C ALA A 127 14.11 -7.64 9.29
N VAL A 128 13.28 -8.63 8.92
CA VAL A 128 11.82 -8.46 8.85
C VAL A 128 11.25 -8.14 10.23
N ARG A 129 11.64 -8.88 11.27
CA ARG A 129 11.19 -8.61 12.66
C ARG A 129 11.59 -7.23 13.16
N SER A 130 12.82 -6.78 12.87
CA SER A 130 13.30 -5.43 13.20
C SER A 130 12.48 -4.36 12.48
N THR A 131 12.18 -4.56 11.19
CA THR A 131 11.37 -3.62 10.40
C THR A 131 9.93 -3.50 10.94
N ILE A 132 9.35 -4.61 11.39
CA ILE A 132 8.03 -4.62 12.06
C ILE A 132 8.10 -3.89 13.40
N ALA A 133 9.14 -4.12 14.20
CA ALA A 133 9.30 -3.50 15.52
C ALA A 133 9.44 -1.97 15.44
N GLU A 134 10.10 -1.46 14.40
CA GLU A 134 10.20 -0.01 14.11
C GLU A 134 8.92 0.57 13.47
N GLY A 135 7.92 -0.27 13.16
CA GLY A 135 6.65 0.16 12.58
C GLY A 135 6.72 0.58 11.11
N GLU A 136 7.80 0.29 10.40
CA GLU A 136 7.95 0.65 8.98
C GLU A 136 7.08 -0.22 8.05
N VAL A 137 6.68 -1.40 8.54
CA VAL A 137 5.79 -2.34 7.86
C VAL A 137 4.74 -2.88 8.82
N LEU A 138 3.57 -3.21 8.29
CA LEU A 138 2.47 -3.84 9.03
C LEU A 138 2.30 -5.29 8.60
N VAL A 139 1.94 -6.15 9.57
CA VAL A 139 1.75 -7.59 9.38
C VAL A 139 0.27 -7.89 9.18
N PHE A 140 -0.02 -8.75 8.21
CA PHE A 140 -1.35 -9.27 7.93
C PHE A 140 -1.36 -10.78 7.95
N GLN A 141 -2.49 -11.33 8.37
CA GLN A 141 -2.73 -12.76 8.41
C GLN A 141 -3.89 -13.07 7.46
N ASP A 142 -3.57 -13.82 6.41
CA ASP A 142 -4.54 -14.28 5.43
C ASP A 142 -4.81 -15.76 5.65
N ALA A 143 -6.01 -16.09 6.13
CA ALA A 143 -6.42 -17.46 6.38
C ALA A 143 -6.75 -18.14 5.04
N LEU A 144 -5.97 -19.15 4.68
CA LEU A 144 -6.17 -19.86 3.43
C LEU A 144 -7.38 -20.80 3.52
N GLU A 145 -8.18 -20.84 2.46
CA GLU A 145 -9.17 -21.91 2.29
C GLU A 145 -8.46 -23.23 1.99
N PRO A 146 -8.93 -24.36 2.55
CA PRO A 146 -8.32 -25.66 2.28
C PRO A 146 -8.44 -26.01 0.79
N SER A 147 -7.31 -26.35 0.16
CA SER A 147 -7.23 -26.64 -1.29
C SER A 147 -7.95 -27.93 -1.74
N ALA A 148 -8.63 -28.68 -0.85
CA ALA A 148 -9.38 -29.88 -1.23
C ALA A 148 -10.56 -30.15 -0.27
N PRO A 149 -11.71 -30.64 -0.78
CA PRO A 149 -12.74 -31.24 0.07
C PRO A 149 -12.27 -32.65 0.45
N GLY A 150 -11.62 -32.76 1.60
CA GLY A 150 -11.13 -34.03 2.13
C GLY A 150 -11.12 -34.01 3.66
N SER A 151 -11.97 -34.87 4.23
CA SER A 151 -12.18 -35.17 5.66
C SER A 151 -12.71 -34.05 6.56
N GLU A 152 -14.04 -34.08 6.78
CA GLU A 152 -14.82 -33.31 7.76
C GLU A 152 -14.54 -33.71 9.23
N GLU A 153 -13.43 -34.40 9.54
CA GLU A 153 -13.17 -34.94 10.89
C GLU A 153 -12.03 -34.25 11.66
N ASP A 154 -11.33 -33.28 11.06
CA ASP A 154 -10.30 -32.45 11.73
C ASP A 154 -10.55 -30.92 11.57
N GLU A 155 -11.81 -30.49 11.48
CA GLU A 155 -12.19 -29.08 11.18
C GLU A 155 -11.89 -28.05 12.29
N GLU A 156 -11.33 -28.47 13.42
CA GLU A 156 -10.82 -27.58 14.49
C GLU A 156 -9.27 -27.45 14.50
N GLU A 157 -8.55 -28.07 13.56
CA GLU A 157 -7.13 -27.81 13.38
C GLU A 157 -6.90 -26.48 12.63
N SER A 158 -6.03 -25.63 13.19
CA SER A 158 -5.77 -24.26 12.76
C SER A 158 -5.59 -24.15 11.25
N ARG A 159 -6.52 -23.48 10.56
CA ARG A 159 -6.42 -23.19 9.12
C ARG A 159 -5.04 -22.61 8.81
N PRO A 160 -4.35 -23.07 7.75
CA PRO A 160 -3.04 -22.54 7.43
C PRO A 160 -3.15 -21.04 7.15
N VAL A 161 -2.37 -20.26 7.89
CA VAL A 161 -2.33 -18.80 7.76
C VAL A 161 -1.10 -18.41 6.96
N ARG A 162 -1.32 -17.64 5.90
CA ARG A 162 -0.26 -16.94 5.19
C ARG A 162 0.01 -15.61 5.89
N VAL A 163 1.27 -15.36 6.21
CA VAL A 163 1.70 -14.09 6.82
C VAL A 163 2.24 -13.18 5.74
N LEU A 164 1.62 -12.02 5.61
CA LEU A 164 1.98 -10.97 4.66
C LEU A 164 2.53 -9.77 5.42
N ILE A 165 3.40 -9.00 4.78
CA ILE A 165 3.82 -7.67 5.25
C ILE A 165 3.62 -6.64 4.15
N GLY A 166 3.15 -5.46 4.52
CA GLY A 166 2.94 -4.33 3.62
C GLY A 166 3.51 -3.04 4.20
N LEU A 167 3.85 -2.09 3.32
CA LEU A 167 4.25 -0.75 3.76
C LEU A 167 3.09 -0.10 4.50
N GLU A 168 3.39 0.53 5.64
CA GLU A 168 2.39 1.15 6.54
C GLU A 168 1.34 1.98 5.78
N ARG A 169 1.77 2.85 4.85
CA ARG A 169 0.86 3.71 4.10
C ARG A 169 -0.13 2.96 3.21
N TYR A 170 0.26 1.83 2.63
CA TYR A 170 -0.64 1.02 1.79
C TYR A 170 -1.53 0.17 2.67
N ALA A 171 -0.95 -0.41 3.71
CA ALA A 171 -1.67 -1.14 4.74
C ALA A 171 -2.84 -0.34 5.34
N LEU A 172 -2.58 0.87 5.82
CA LEU A 172 -3.61 1.76 6.37
C LEU A 172 -4.62 2.23 5.31
N ALA A 173 -4.18 2.44 4.07
CA ALA A 173 -5.07 2.80 2.97
C ALA A 173 -6.04 1.67 2.61
N GLU A 174 -5.56 0.42 2.62
CA GLU A 174 -6.40 -0.76 2.38
C GLU A 174 -7.40 -1.01 3.51
N GLU A 175 -6.97 -0.90 4.76
CA GLU A 175 -7.88 -1.02 5.91
C GLU A 175 -8.96 0.06 5.87
N SER A 176 -8.57 1.31 5.62
CA SER A 176 -9.51 2.44 5.46
C SER A 176 -10.49 2.22 4.29
N LEU A 177 -10.01 1.65 3.17
CA LEU A 177 -10.86 1.28 2.04
C LEU A 177 -11.84 0.18 2.43
N ALA A 178 -11.37 -0.90 3.04
CA ALA A 178 -12.20 -2.02 3.49
C ALA A 178 -13.30 -1.55 4.46
N ASP A 179 -12.95 -0.74 5.45
CA ASP A 179 -13.88 -0.11 6.38
C ASP A 179 -14.89 0.79 5.68
N GLY A 180 -14.42 1.60 4.73
CA GLY A 180 -15.27 2.44 3.91
C GLY A 180 -16.30 1.63 3.12
N LEU A 181 -15.87 0.54 2.49
CA LEU A 181 -16.73 -0.36 1.73
C LEU A 181 -17.73 -1.08 2.65
N ALA A 182 -17.30 -1.57 3.82
CA ALA A 182 -18.17 -2.19 4.81
C ALA A 182 -19.26 -1.23 5.29
N ARG A 183 -18.91 0.05 5.55
CA ARG A 183 -19.88 1.09 5.90
C ARG A 183 -20.89 1.35 4.77
N LEU A 184 -20.45 1.39 3.50
CA LEU A 184 -21.34 1.56 2.36
C LEU A 184 -22.31 0.37 2.22
N ILE A 185 -21.81 -0.85 2.35
CA ILE A 185 -22.63 -2.07 2.31
C ILE A 185 -23.68 -2.05 3.43
N GLY A 186 -23.31 -1.60 4.63
CA GLY A 186 -24.20 -1.47 5.78
C GLY A 186 -25.11 -0.23 5.81
N SER A 187 -25.04 0.66 4.81
CA SER A 187 -25.72 1.96 4.85
C SER A 187 -27.20 1.95 4.47
N VAL A 188 -27.67 0.91 3.77
CA VAL A 188 -29.06 0.81 3.32
C VAL A 188 -29.94 0.15 4.39
N PRO A 189 -31.06 0.77 4.79
CA PRO A 189 -32.00 0.17 5.73
C PRO A 189 -32.49 -1.19 5.22
N LYS A 190 -32.49 -2.21 6.08
CA LYS A 190 -32.98 -3.56 5.73
C LYS A 190 -34.51 -3.65 5.69
N GLU A 191 -35.20 -2.57 6.07
CA GLU A 191 -36.66 -2.51 6.18
C GLU A 191 -37.24 -1.59 5.11
N GLY A 192 -38.28 -2.10 4.42
CA GLY A 192 -38.86 -1.47 3.24
C GLY A 192 -38.11 -1.91 1.99
N GLY A 193 -38.63 -2.95 1.31
CA GLY A 193 -38.10 -3.40 0.01
C GLY A 193 -38.08 -2.26 -1.03
N PRO A 194 -37.53 -2.52 -2.24
CA PRO A 194 -37.43 -1.50 -3.28
C PRO A 194 -38.77 -0.77 -3.42
N ALA A 195 -38.75 0.58 -3.33
CA ALA A 195 -39.98 1.35 -3.52
C ALA A 195 -40.62 0.95 -4.86
N GLU A 196 -41.96 0.90 -4.96
CA GLU A 196 -42.67 0.36 -6.13
C GLU A 196 -42.22 1.00 -7.46
N ASP A 197 -41.72 2.23 -7.41
CA ASP A 197 -41.16 2.96 -8.55
C ASP A 197 -39.85 2.35 -9.08
N TRP A 198 -38.97 1.85 -8.20
CA TRP A 198 -37.77 1.11 -8.59
C TRP A 198 -38.11 -0.21 -9.28
N GLU A 199 -39.11 -0.93 -8.77
CA GLU A 199 -39.55 -2.18 -9.41
C GLU A 199 -40.25 -1.92 -10.75
N ARG A 200 -41.00 -0.81 -10.88
CA ARG A 200 -41.58 -0.38 -12.16
C ARG A 200 -40.49 -0.06 -13.18
N ALA A 201 -39.45 0.68 -12.78
CA ALA A 201 -38.31 0.97 -13.64
C ALA A 201 -37.55 -0.31 -14.04
N ALA A 202 -37.34 -1.23 -13.11
CA ALA A 202 -36.69 -2.52 -13.37
C ALA A 202 -37.43 -3.35 -14.44
N ARG A 203 -38.76 -3.43 -14.36
CA ARG A 203 -39.60 -4.14 -15.36
C ARG A 203 -39.61 -3.50 -16.74
N SER A 204 -39.26 -2.23 -16.85
CA SER A 204 -39.23 -1.51 -18.13
C SER A 204 -37.97 -1.81 -18.97
N LEU A 205 -36.97 -2.48 -18.38
CA LEU A 205 -35.73 -2.85 -19.04
C LEU A 205 -35.61 -4.36 -19.25
N PRO A 206 -35.17 -4.82 -20.44
CA PRO A 206 -34.86 -6.21 -20.67
C PRO A 206 -33.49 -6.60 -20.05
N GLY A 207 -33.32 -7.90 -19.78
CA GLY A 207 -32.03 -8.48 -19.40
C GLY A 207 -31.44 -7.94 -18.10
N SER A 208 -30.11 -7.82 -18.06
CA SER A 208 -29.33 -7.40 -16.88
C SER A 208 -29.62 -5.96 -16.41
N GLY A 209 -30.23 -5.12 -17.25
CA GLY A 209 -30.60 -3.75 -16.87
C GLY A 209 -31.65 -3.71 -15.74
N GLY A 210 -32.65 -4.60 -15.76
CA GLY A 210 -33.64 -4.69 -14.70
C GLY A 210 -33.06 -5.23 -13.39
N GLU A 211 -32.10 -6.16 -13.48
CA GLU A 211 -31.37 -6.70 -12.32
C GLU A 211 -30.47 -5.64 -11.69
N LEU A 212 -29.80 -4.82 -12.50
CA LEU A 212 -29.00 -3.69 -12.02
C LEU A 212 -29.85 -2.68 -11.23
N ILE A 213 -31.05 -2.33 -11.71
CA ILE A 213 -31.97 -1.44 -10.99
C ILE A 213 -32.37 -2.04 -9.64
N ARG A 214 -32.72 -3.34 -9.60
CA ARG A 214 -33.05 -4.02 -8.34
C ARG A 214 -31.87 -4.08 -7.38
N ALA A 215 -30.66 -4.33 -7.87
CA ALA A 215 -29.46 -4.36 -7.05
C ALA A 215 -29.18 -2.98 -6.41
N VAL A 216 -29.28 -1.90 -7.20
CA VAL A 216 -29.07 -0.53 -6.70
C VAL A 216 -30.15 -0.12 -5.69
N ALA A 217 -31.38 -0.58 -5.88
CA ALA A 217 -32.47 -0.31 -4.93
C ALA A 217 -32.31 -1.07 -3.60
N ALA A 218 -31.59 -2.19 -3.58
CA ALA A 218 -31.44 -3.05 -2.40
C ALA A 218 -30.09 -2.91 -1.67
N HIS A 219 -29.06 -2.35 -2.32
CA HIS A 219 -27.69 -2.35 -1.80
C HIS A 219 -27.05 -0.95 -1.84
N GLY A 220 -26.30 -0.60 -0.79
CA GLY A 220 -25.59 0.68 -0.70
C GLY A 220 -24.33 0.77 -1.56
N LEU A 221 -23.88 -0.36 -2.09
CA LEU A 221 -22.78 -0.48 -3.02
C LEU A 221 -23.08 -1.57 -4.05
N VAL A 222 -22.99 -1.22 -5.33
CA VAL A 222 -23.19 -2.16 -6.45
C VAL A 222 -22.02 -2.00 -7.42
N LEU A 223 -21.38 -3.11 -7.76
CA LEU A 223 -20.39 -3.18 -8.83
C LEU A 223 -21.06 -3.72 -10.09
N HIS A 224 -21.00 -2.95 -11.18
CA HIS A 224 -21.48 -3.37 -12.50
C HIS A 224 -20.30 -3.38 -13.48
N THR A 225 -19.98 -4.55 -14.01
CA THR A 225 -18.88 -4.74 -14.96
C THR A 225 -19.43 -5.17 -16.32
N GLY A 226 -18.79 -4.69 -17.40
CA GLY A 226 -19.23 -5.03 -18.75
C GLY A 226 -18.46 -4.26 -19.82
N GLY A 227 -18.56 -4.74 -21.07
CA GLY A 227 -18.00 -4.07 -22.24
C GLY A 227 -18.84 -2.86 -22.68
N GLN A 228 -18.59 -2.34 -23.88
CA GLN A 228 -19.30 -1.17 -24.43
C GLN A 228 -20.84 -1.32 -24.43
N ALA A 229 -21.34 -2.54 -24.65
CA ALA A 229 -22.77 -2.82 -24.67
C ALA A 229 -23.48 -2.53 -23.32
N ALA A 230 -22.78 -2.72 -22.19
CA ALA A 230 -23.31 -2.50 -20.84
C ALA A 230 -23.56 -1.01 -20.52
N ARG A 231 -23.04 -0.09 -21.34
CA ARG A 231 -23.29 1.36 -21.16
C ARG A 231 -24.78 1.72 -21.26
N ALA A 232 -25.53 1.00 -22.10
CA ALA A 232 -26.97 1.21 -22.23
C ALA A 232 -27.70 0.91 -20.91
N GLU A 233 -27.24 -0.08 -20.16
CA GLU A 233 -27.80 -0.48 -18.86
C GLU A 233 -27.56 0.60 -17.79
N THR A 234 -26.34 1.17 -17.74
CA THR A 234 -26.01 2.27 -16.82
C THR A 234 -26.77 3.56 -17.16
N ALA A 235 -26.95 3.88 -18.45
CA ALA A 235 -27.73 5.04 -18.88
C ALA A 235 -29.21 4.89 -18.52
N ALA A 236 -29.75 3.68 -18.64
CA ALA A 236 -31.12 3.35 -18.28
C ALA A 236 -31.35 3.44 -16.77
N LEU A 237 -30.42 2.93 -15.95
CA LEU A 237 -30.42 3.12 -14.49
C LEU A 237 -30.47 4.61 -14.11
N ALA A 238 -29.57 5.43 -14.69
CA ALA A 238 -29.51 6.86 -14.37
C ALA A 238 -30.78 7.62 -14.78
N SER A 239 -31.45 7.19 -15.84
CA SER A 239 -32.73 7.75 -16.27
C SER A 239 -33.86 7.34 -15.34
N GLY A 240 -33.88 6.08 -14.89
CA GLY A 240 -34.87 5.57 -13.94
C GLY A 240 -34.75 6.19 -12.55
N ALA A 241 -33.53 6.51 -12.09
CA ALA A 241 -33.29 7.12 -10.78
C ALA A 241 -33.67 8.63 -10.70
N ARG A 242 -33.89 9.29 -11.85
CA ARG A 242 -34.33 10.69 -11.93
C ARG A 242 -35.85 10.84 -12.05
N GLY A 243 -36.58 9.73 -12.10
CA GLY A 243 -38.04 9.66 -12.18
C GLY A 243 -38.70 10.00 -10.86
#